data_AF-A0A820K018-F1
#
_entry.id   AF-A0A820K018-F1
#
_cell.length_a   1.000
_cell.length_b   1.000
_cell.length_c   1.000
_cell.angle_alpha   90.00
_cell.angle_beta   90.00
_cell.angle_gamma   90.00
#
_symmetry.space_group_name_H-M   'P 1'
#
loop_
_entity.id
_entity.type
_entity.pdbx_description
1 polymer ?
#
loop_
_entity_poly.entity_id
_entity_poly.type
_entity_poly.pdbx_seq_one_letter_code
_entity_poly.pdbx_strand_id
1 'polypeptide(L)'
;MTSSIVSYNILVPIFADRPAVYQKCQLQFLKTDYRWNLIESQLKQEILHHDNTIICLQEICLSFLPKLELFFHGLNYTFFHNLYGLRNNDYLRVGIAIP
;
A
#
# COMPACT_ATOMS: atom_id res chain seq x y z
N MET A 1 11.76 23.33 -7.57
CA MET A 1 11.63 22.09 -6.79
C MET A 1 11.06 21.04 -7.71
N THR A 2 11.66 19.86 -7.74
CA THR A 2 11.16 18.70 -8.48
C THR A 2 10.40 17.79 -7.52
N SER A 3 9.17 17.43 -7.86
CA SER A 3 8.40 16.45 -7.09
C SER A 3 8.59 15.07 -7.71
N SER A 4 8.77 14.05 -6.86
CA SER A 4 8.73 12.65 -7.28
C SER A 4 7.29 12.13 -7.15
N ILE A 5 6.88 11.23 -8.05
CA ILE A 5 5.58 10.57 -7.97
C ILE A 5 5.80 9.07 -8.02
N VAL A 6 5.37 8.39 -6.96
CA VAL A 6 5.37 6.94 -6.87
C VAL A 6 3.95 6.44 -7.05
N SER A 7 3.73 5.50 -7.96
CA SER A 7 2.47 4.78 -8.07
C SER A 7 2.70 3.31 -7.76
N TYR A 8 2.01 2.78 -6.76
CA TYR A 8 2.22 1.41 -6.31
C TYR A 8 0.92 0.68 -5.95
N ASN A 9 0.68 -0.42 -6.64
CA ASN A 9 -0.38 -1.37 -6.28
C ASN A 9 0.17 -2.34 -5.22
N ILE A 10 -0.41 -2.31 -4.02
CA ILE A 10 0.11 -3.04 -2.86
C ILE A 10 -0.47 -4.45 -2.69
N LEU A 11 -1.28 -4.91 -3.66
CA LEU A 11 -1.93 -6.22 -3.71
C LEU A 11 -2.72 -6.57 -2.45
N VAL A 12 -4.04 -6.48 -2.56
CA VAL A 12 -4.94 -6.77 -1.43
C VAL A 12 -4.79 -8.21 -0.91
N PRO A 13 -4.86 -8.48 0.41
CA PRO A 13 -4.73 -9.82 0.98
C PRO A 13 -5.62 -10.90 0.34
N ILE A 14 -6.89 -10.57 0.04
CA ILE A 14 -7.83 -11.53 -0.57
C ILE A 14 -7.40 -11.99 -1.98
N PHE A 15 -6.58 -11.19 -2.67
CA PHE A 15 -6.00 -11.58 -3.96
C PHE A 15 -4.72 -12.35 -3.75
N ALA A 16 -3.85 -11.94 -2.81
CA ALA A 16 -2.63 -12.68 -2.47
C ALA A 16 -2.90 -14.11 -1.94
N ASP A 17 -4.03 -14.34 -1.27
CA ASP A 17 -4.44 -15.65 -0.73
C ASP A 17 -4.98 -16.61 -1.81
N ARG A 18 -4.49 -16.49 -3.05
CA ARG A 18 -4.85 -17.32 -4.19
C ARG A 18 -3.60 -18.06 -4.69
N PRO A 19 -3.13 -19.11 -3.99
CA PRO A 19 -1.86 -19.76 -4.28
C PRO A 19 -1.77 -20.32 -5.71
N ALA A 20 -2.91 -20.70 -6.31
CA ALA A 20 -2.98 -21.15 -7.69
C ALA A 20 -2.57 -20.07 -8.72
N VAL A 21 -2.69 -18.79 -8.37
CA VAL A 21 -2.29 -17.64 -9.21
C VAL A 21 -0.79 -17.36 -9.07
N TYR A 22 -0.22 -17.59 -7.88
CA TYR A 22 1.18 -17.25 -7.55
C TYR A 22 2.07 -18.48 -7.39
N GLN A 23 2.00 -19.41 -8.34
CA GLN A 23 2.69 -20.72 -8.26
C GLN A 23 4.21 -20.62 -8.10
N LYS A 24 4.81 -19.51 -8.55
CA LYS A 24 6.25 -19.25 -8.44
C LYS A 24 6.64 -18.65 -7.08
N CYS A 25 5.68 -18.20 -6.28
CA CYS A 25 5.93 -17.58 -4.98
C CYS A 25 5.83 -18.63 -3.87
N GLN A 26 6.79 -18.62 -2.94
CA GLN A 26 6.67 -19.42 -1.73
C GLN A 26 5.52 -18.87 -0.88
N LEU A 27 4.63 -19.75 -0.40
CA LEU A 27 3.39 -19.36 0.29
C LEU A 27 3.62 -18.47 1.51
N GLN A 28 4.75 -18.65 2.20
CA GLN A 28 5.15 -17.82 3.34
C GLN A 28 5.36 -16.34 2.97
N PHE A 29 5.77 -16.05 1.74
CA PHE A 29 5.98 -14.68 1.27
C PHE A 29 4.71 -14.01 0.76
N LEU A 30 3.62 -14.77 0.56
CA LEU A 30 2.30 -14.22 0.25
C LEU A 30 1.54 -13.77 1.50
N LYS A 31 1.97 -14.22 2.69
CA LYS A 31 1.34 -13.88 3.96
C LYS A 31 1.28 -12.37 4.17
N THR A 32 0.11 -11.89 4.58
CA THR A 32 -0.19 -10.47 4.72
C THR A 32 0.82 -9.71 5.56
N ASP A 33 1.19 -10.22 6.73
CA ASP A 33 2.14 -9.54 7.63
C ASP A 33 3.55 -9.49 7.05
N TYR A 34 3.99 -10.57 6.38
CA TYR A 34 5.27 -10.59 5.68
C TYR A 34 5.31 -9.50 4.59
N ARG A 35 4.27 -9.44 3.75
CA ARG A 35 4.17 -8.44 2.68
C ARG A 35 4.05 -7.03 3.25
N TRP A 36 3.26 -6.83 4.30
CA TRP A 36 3.08 -5.53 4.95
C TRP A 36 4.42 -4.94 5.38
N ASN A 37 5.27 -5.72 6.04
CA ASN A 37 6.58 -5.25 6.48
C ASN A 37 7.47 -4.79 5.31
N LEU A 38 7.40 -5.48 4.17
CA LEU A 38 8.13 -5.09 2.95
C LEU A 38 7.53 -3.86 2.28
N ILE A 39 6.20 -3.77 2.20
CA ILE A 39 5.50 -2.61 1.64
C ILE A 39 5.82 -1.36 2.46
N GLU A 40 5.66 -1.42 3.79
CA GLU A 40 5.98 -0.32 4.69
C GLU A 40 7.44 0.13 4.55
N SER A 41 8.38 -0.83 4.49
CA SER A 41 9.79 -0.52 4.28
C SER A 41 10.06 0.15 2.93
N GLN A 42 9.41 -0.32 1.85
CA GLN A 42 9.55 0.28 0.52
C GLN A 42 9.03 1.72 0.53
N LEU A 43 7.80 1.95 1.03
CA LEU A 43 7.20 3.29 1.08
C LEU A 43 8.06 4.26 1.90
N LYS A 44 8.64 3.78 3.01
CA LYS A 44 9.55 4.58 3.82
C LYS A 44 10.80 4.98 3.05
N GLN A 45 11.37 4.07 2.26
CA GLN A 45 12.55 4.39 1.43
C GLN A 45 12.22 5.43 0.35
N GLU A 46 11.07 5.32 -0.32
CA GLU A 46 10.64 6.29 -1.33
C GLU A 46 10.51 7.71 -0.73
N ILE A 47 9.91 7.82 0.46
CA ILE A 47 9.70 9.09 1.15
C ILE A 47 11.03 9.68 1.65
N LEU A 48 11.95 8.85 2.16
CA LEU A 48 13.19 9.32 2.76
C LEU A 48 14.29 9.66 1.75
N HIS A 49 14.29 9.05 0.56
CA HIS A 49 15.30 9.30 -0.47
C HIS A 49 14.97 10.49 -1.37
N HIS A 50 13.71 10.93 -1.39
CA HIS A 50 13.23 11.93 -2.33
C HIS A 50 12.39 12.99 -1.60
N ASP A 51 12.88 14.22 -1.60
CA ASP A 51 12.13 15.37 -1.12
C ASP A 51 10.85 15.55 -1.96
N ASN A 52 9.76 15.99 -1.32
CA ASN A 52 8.47 16.26 -1.97
C ASN A 52 7.91 15.09 -2.81
N THR A 53 8.01 13.87 -2.28
CA THR A 53 7.44 12.68 -2.92
C THR A 53 5.93 12.63 -2.74
N ILE A 54 5.20 12.31 -3.81
CA ILE A 54 3.76 12.03 -3.77
C ILE A 54 3.59 10.52 -3.94
N ILE A 55 2.89 9.89 -3.00
CA ILE A 55 2.66 8.43 -3.04
C ILE A 55 1.21 8.15 -3.45
N CYS A 56 1.02 7.47 -4.57
CA CYS A 56 -0.27 7.01 -5.07
C CYS A 56 -0.37 5.50 -4.89
N LEU A 57 -1.32 5.04 -4.07
CA LEU A 57 -1.52 3.63 -3.76
C LEU A 57 -2.81 3.09 -4.38
N GLN A 58 -2.74 1.87 -4.91
CA GLN A 58 -3.90 1.10 -5.36
C GLN A 58 -3.99 -0.24 -4.61
N GLU A 59 -5.17 -0.85 -4.66
CA GLU A 59 -5.51 -2.11 -3.97
C GLU A 59 -5.31 -2.08 -2.45
N ILE A 60 -5.68 -0.96 -1.83
CA ILE A 60 -5.74 -0.84 -0.38
C ILE A 60 -7.03 -1.53 0.11
N CYS A 61 -6.96 -2.31 1.19
CA CYS A 61 -8.14 -2.82 1.88
C CYS A 61 -8.38 -2.17 3.25
N LEU A 62 -9.51 -2.51 3.85
CA LEU A 62 -9.91 -2.05 5.17
C LEU A 62 -8.87 -2.34 6.27
N SER A 63 -8.20 -3.49 6.23
CA SER A 63 -7.23 -3.86 7.26
C SER A 63 -5.89 -3.11 7.12
N PHE A 64 -5.56 -2.63 5.93
CA PHE A 64 -4.38 -1.80 5.70
C PHE A 64 -4.63 -0.33 6.00
N LEU A 65 -5.87 0.14 5.92
CA LEU A 65 -6.19 1.56 6.01
C LEU A 65 -5.69 2.23 7.32
N PRO A 66 -5.99 1.70 8.53
CA PRO A 66 -5.49 2.31 9.76
C PRO A 66 -3.95 2.30 9.85
N LYS A 67 -3.31 1.27 9.29
CA LYS A 67 -1.84 1.16 9.27
C LYS A 67 -1.22 2.23 8.36
N LEU A 68 -1.80 2.46 7.19
CA LEU A 68 -1.37 3.49 6.24
C LEU A 68 -1.60 4.90 6.79
N GLU A 69 -2.77 5.16 7.40
CA GLU A 69 -3.06 6.44 8.04
C GLU A 69 -2.03 6.78 9.13
N LEU A 70 -1.73 5.82 10.01
CA LEU A 70 -0.71 5.99 11.04
C LEU A 70 0.70 6.17 10.47
N PHE A 71 1.07 5.36 9.47
CA PHE A 71 2.37 5.42 8.80
C PHE A 71 2.63 6.79 8.15
N PHE A 72 1.69 7.27 7.34
CA PHE A 72 1.85 8.55 6.64
C PHE A 72 1.79 9.73 7.61
N HIS A 73 0.88 9.70 8.59
CA HIS A 73 0.83 10.73 9.64
C HIS A 73 2.16 10.82 10.40
N GLY A 74 2.76 9.67 10.74
CA GLY A 74 4.07 9.61 11.42
C GLY A 74 5.23 10.18 10.60
N LEU A 75 5.06 10.36 9.29
CA LEU A 75 6.03 10.96 8.38
C LEU A 75 5.65 12.39 7.94
N ASN A 76 4.67 13.00 8.61
CA ASN A 76 4.10 14.31 8.27
C ASN A 76 3.44 14.37 6.88
N TYR A 77 2.83 13.26 6.43
CA TYR A 77 2.07 13.23 5.19
C TYR A 77 0.57 13.20 5.49
N THR A 78 -0.22 13.91 4.69
CA THR A 78 -1.67 13.80 4.67
C THR A 78 -2.09 12.71 3.69
N PHE A 79 -2.81 11.70 4.18
CA PHE A 79 -3.28 10.58 3.38
C PHE A 79 -4.77 10.69 3.06
N PHE A 80 -5.09 10.90 1.79
CA PHE A 80 -6.45 10.89 1.27
C PHE A 80 -6.73 9.52 0.65
N HIS A 81 -7.92 8.98 0.87
CA HIS A 81 -8.33 7.73 0.24
C HIS A 81 -9.79 7.77 -0.18
N ASN A 82 -10.12 6.94 -1.17
CA ASN A 82 -11.48 6.76 -1.61
C ASN A 82 -11.78 5.30 -1.92
N LEU A 83 -13.02 4.90 -1.63
CA LEU A 83 -13.54 3.57 -1.90
C LEU A 83 -13.96 3.46 -3.37
N TYR A 84 -13.53 2.40 -4.04
CA TYR A 84 -14.06 2.02 -5.36
C TYR A 84 -14.49 0.55 -5.43
N GLY A 85 -14.08 -0.26 -4.44
CA GLY A 85 -14.42 -1.66 -4.34
C GLY A 85 -15.71 -1.94 -3.58
N LEU A 86 -16.08 -3.21 -3.55
CA LEU A 86 -17.25 -3.77 -2.89
C LEU A 86 -16.81 -4.91 -1.97
N ARG A 87 -17.76 -5.53 -1.26
CA ARG A 87 -17.46 -6.62 -0.33
C ARG A 87 -16.65 -7.77 -0.93
N ASN A 88 -16.87 -8.09 -2.21
CA ASN A 88 -16.21 -9.21 -2.90
C ASN A 88 -14.73 -8.97 -3.25
N ASN A 89 -14.23 -7.74 -3.13
CA ASN A 89 -12.83 -7.39 -3.32
C ASN A 89 -12.22 -6.73 -2.07
N ASP A 90 -12.79 -6.98 -0.89
CA ASP A 90 -12.32 -6.42 0.38
C ASP A 90 -12.36 -4.88 0.42
N TYR A 91 -13.40 -4.31 -0.22
CA TYR A 91 -13.66 -2.87 -0.27
C TYR A 91 -12.43 -2.09 -0.74
N LEU A 92 -11.91 -2.46 -1.92
CA LEU A 92 -10.72 -1.84 -2.50
C LEU A 92 -10.80 -0.32 -2.49
N ARG A 93 -9.67 0.28 -2.13
CA ARG A 93 -9.47 1.72 -2.09
C ARG A 93 -8.26 2.10 -2.93
N VAL A 94 -8.30 3.34 -3.40
CA VAL A 94 -7.12 4.07 -3.84
C VAL A 94 -6.78 5.09 -2.77
N GLY A 95 -5.50 5.45 -2.68
CA GLY A 95 -5.02 6.46 -1.75
C GLY A 95 -3.95 7.33 -2.37
N ILE A 96 -3.87 8.58 -1.92
CA ILE A 96 -2.80 9.51 -2.25
C ILE A 96 -2.27 10.12 -0.95
N ALA A 97 -0.96 10.01 -0.73
CA ALA A 97 -0.27 10.66 0.36
C ALA A 97 0.56 11.82 -0.19
N ILE A 98 0.39 12.99 0.41
CA ILE A 98 1.14 14.21 0.08
C ILE A 98 1.82 14.77 1.34
N PRO A 99 3.04 15.31 1.23
CA PRO A 99 3.72 16.01 2.33
C PRO A 99 2.99 17.31 2.72
#